data_AF-A0A1G6P3C8-F1
#
_entry.id   AF-A0A1G6P3C8-F1
#
_cell.length_a   1.000
_cell.length_b   1.000
_cell.length_c   1.000
_cell.angle_alpha   90.00
_cell.angle_beta   90.00
_cell.angle_gamma   90.00
#
_symmetry.space_group_name_H-M   'P 1'
#
loop_
_entity.id
_entity.type
_entity.pdbx_description
1 polymer ?
#
loop_
_entity_poly.entity_id
_entity_poly.type
_entity_poly.pdbx_seq_one_letter_code
_entity_poly.pdbx_strand_id
1 'polypeptide(L)'
;MNAGGLRGIRAVIVAADSTVGLVAQSIDDLAAHLPPQHAPRMCPLCSTERWPCVRFRDAAHHVRAAGIDIGELVPRDLHRHLQPPQPSPQAHQTALPPP
;
A
#
# COMPACT_ATOMS: atom_id res chain seq x y z
N MET A 1 5.36 19.99 -21.54
CA MET A 1 5.35 18.54 -21.22
C MET A 1 5.48 18.41 -19.72
N ASN A 2 4.36 18.22 -19.00
CA ASN A 2 4.39 18.17 -17.53
C ASN A 2 4.76 16.75 -17.11
N ALA A 3 5.95 16.58 -16.53
CA ALA A 3 6.31 15.34 -15.86
C ALA A 3 5.24 15.05 -14.79
N GLY A 4 4.58 13.90 -14.90
CA GLY A 4 3.64 13.45 -13.87
C GLY A 4 4.38 13.41 -12.54
N GLY A 5 4.09 14.38 -11.67
CA GLY A 5 4.87 14.68 -10.48
C GLY A 5 5.03 13.47 -9.56
N LEU A 6 6.25 12.94 -9.51
CA LEU A 6 6.69 11.96 -8.52
C LEU A 6 6.52 12.56 -7.12
N ARG A 7 6.19 11.72 -6.13
CA ARG A 7 6.21 12.15 -4.73
C ARG A 7 7.65 12.49 -4.34
N GLY A 8 7.84 13.54 -3.55
CA GLY A 8 9.18 13.91 -3.06
C GLY A 8 9.82 12.75 -2.29
N ILE A 9 11.08 12.45 -2.61
CA ILE A 9 11.82 11.32 -2.03
C ILE A 9 12.70 11.83 -0.89
N ARG A 10 12.76 11.07 0.21
CA ARG A 10 13.69 11.27 1.32
C ARG A 10 14.35 9.93 1.65
N ALA A 11 15.65 9.92 1.89
CA ALA A 11 16.42 8.74 2.27
C ALA A 11 16.92 8.87 3.71
N VAL A 12 16.91 7.77 4.45
CA VAL A 12 17.42 7.67 5.83
C VAL A 12 18.35 6.46 5.90
N ILE A 13 19.49 6.60 6.59
CA ILE A 13 20.43 5.50 6.81
C ILE A 13 20.05 4.80 8.11
N VAL A 14 19.94 3.47 8.07
CA VAL A 14 19.62 2.62 9.22
C VAL A 14 20.68 1.52 9.38
N ALA A 15 20.79 0.97 10.58
CA ALA A 15 21.63 -0.20 10.81
C ALA A 15 21.04 -1.41 10.06
N ALA A 16 21.88 -2.17 9.36
CA ALA A 16 21.45 -3.27 8.48
C ALA A 16 20.76 -4.42 9.24
N ASP A 17 21.12 -4.61 10.51
CA ASP A 17 20.58 -5.63 11.42
C ASP A 17 19.37 -5.14 12.24
N SER A 18 18.98 -3.86 12.09
CA SER A 18 17.73 -3.36 12.67
C SER A 18 16.51 -3.91 11.91
N THR A 19 15.33 -3.89 12.53
CA THR A 19 14.08 -4.29 11.87
C THR A 19 13.86 -3.58 10.54
N VAL A 20 14.12 -2.26 10.46
CA VAL A 20 14.00 -1.48 9.22
C VAL A 20 15.06 -1.92 8.20
N GLY A 21 16.30 -2.16 8.64
CA GLY A 21 17.38 -2.64 7.77
C GLY A 21 17.06 -4.00 7.13
N LEU A 22 16.52 -4.94 7.91
CA LEU A 22 16.16 -6.28 7.44
C LEU A 22 15.06 -6.29 6.37
N VAL A 23 14.18 -5.28 6.34
CA VAL A 23 13.11 -5.16 5.34
C VAL A 23 13.29 -3.95 4.40
N ALA A 24 14.49 -3.37 4.32
CA ALA A 24 14.74 -2.16 3.53
C ALA A 24 14.30 -2.33 2.07
N GLN A 25 14.60 -3.46 1.44
CA GLN A 25 14.16 -3.75 0.07
C GLN A 25 12.63 -3.76 -0.07
N SER A 26 11.90 -4.31 0.91
CA SER A 26 10.44 -4.29 0.88
C SER A 26 9.86 -2.89 1.10
N ILE A 27 10.55 -2.03 1.86
CA ILE A 27 10.18 -0.62 2.00
C ILE A 27 10.41 0.12 0.67
N ASP A 28 11.54 -0.13 0.01
CA ASP A 28 11.86 0.45 -1.30
C ASP A 28 10.83 0.03 -2.36
N ASP A 29 10.51 -1.27 -2.42
CA ASP A 29 9.48 -1.80 -3.33
C ASP A 29 8.12 -1.15 -3.03
N LEU A 30 7.72 -1.09 -1.76
CA LEU A 30 6.48 -0.44 -1.35
C LEU A 30 6.42 1.03 -1.81
N ALA A 31 7.50 1.79 -1.57
CA ALA A 31 7.59 3.20 -1.92
C ALA A 31 7.57 3.43 -3.43
N ALA A 32 8.24 2.58 -4.20
CA ALA A 32 8.31 2.67 -5.65
C ALA A 32 6.95 2.47 -6.33
N HIS A 33 6.05 1.72 -5.69
CA HIS A 33 4.68 1.52 -6.16
C HIS A 33 3.69 2.61 -5.71
N LEU A 34 4.11 3.63 -4.94
CA LEU A 34 3.21 4.71 -4.52
C LEU A 34 2.75 5.58 -5.70
N PRO A 35 1.43 5.84 -5.83
CA PRO A 35 0.90 6.64 -6.91
C PRO A 35 1.33 8.11 -6.76
N PRO A 36 1.54 8.84 -7.86
CA PRO A 36 1.81 10.28 -7.78
C PRO A 36 0.59 11.04 -7.23
N GLN A 37 0.81 12.25 -6.71
CA GLN A 37 -0.25 13.03 -6.04
C GLN A 37 -1.46 13.32 -6.95
N HIS A 38 -1.22 13.57 -8.24
CA HIS A 38 -2.25 13.90 -9.22
C HIS A 38 -2.98 12.67 -9.79
N ALA A 39 -2.51 11.44 -9.49
CA ALA A 39 -3.15 10.21 -9.95
C ALA A 39 -3.13 9.12 -8.85
N PRO A 40 -3.83 9.33 -7.71
CA PRO A 40 -3.74 8.49 -6.50
C PRO A 40 -4.25 7.05 -6.66
N ARG A 41 -4.76 6.69 -7.84
CA ARG A 41 -5.27 5.34 -8.17
C ARG A 41 -4.41 4.61 -9.20
N MET A 42 -3.33 5.22 -9.70
CA MET A 42 -2.48 4.65 -10.76
C MET A 42 -1.13 4.26 -10.18
N CYS A 43 -0.76 2.98 -10.32
CA CYS A 43 0.58 2.54 -9.98
C CYS A 43 1.58 3.00 -11.07
N PRO A 44 2.66 3.73 -10.71
CA PRO A 44 3.59 4.27 -11.71
C PRO A 44 4.44 3.18 -12.40
N LEU A 45 4.66 2.04 -11.74
CA LEU A 45 5.47 0.95 -12.28
C LEU A 45 4.65 -0.08 -13.08
N CYS A 46 3.42 -0.37 -12.65
CA CYS A 46 2.60 -1.37 -13.32
C CYS A 46 1.90 -0.80 -14.58
N SER A 47 1.64 0.51 -14.61
CA SER A 47 0.98 1.26 -15.70
C SER A 47 -0.45 0.82 -16.08
N THR A 48 -0.81 -0.45 -15.90
CA THR A 48 -2.12 -1.04 -16.24
C THR A 48 -2.96 -1.39 -15.02
N GLU A 49 -2.34 -1.46 -13.84
CA GLU A 49 -3.02 -1.81 -12.59
C GLU A 49 -3.40 -0.59 -11.76
N ARG A 50 -4.59 -0.64 -11.14
CA ARG A 50 -4.98 0.33 -10.12
C ARG A 50 -4.18 0.10 -8.84
N TRP A 51 -3.76 1.19 -8.22
CA TRP A 51 -3.18 1.14 -6.88
C TRP A 51 -4.30 0.95 -5.82
N PRO A 52 -4.12 0.10 -4.79
CA PRO A 52 -2.92 -0.71 -4.50
C PRO A 52 -2.81 -1.95 -5.39
N CYS A 53 -1.71 -2.04 -6.15
CA CYS A 53 -1.39 -3.16 -7.05
C CYS A 53 -0.87 -4.38 -6.29
N VAL A 54 -0.75 -5.54 -6.95
CA VAL A 54 -0.31 -6.79 -6.30
C VAL A 54 1.07 -6.63 -5.68
N ARG A 55 2.03 -6.08 -6.43
CA ARG A 55 3.41 -5.87 -5.95
C ARG A 55 3.49 -4.98 -4.72
N PHE A 56 2.68 -3.92 -4.65
CA PHE A 56 2.55 -3.09 -3.45
C PHE A 56 2.04 -3.92 -2.26
N ARG A 57 1.03 -4.76 -2.46
CA ARG A 57 0.44 -5.58 -1.39
C ARG A 57 1.43 -6.63 -0.88
N ASP A 58 2.21 -7.24 -1.76
CA ASP A 58 3.24 -8.21 -1.41
C ASP A 58 4.33 -7.55 -0.55
N ALA A 59 4.84 -6.39 -0.98
CA ALA A 59 5.81 -5.61 -0.21
C ALA A 59 5.23 -5.16 1.15
N ALA A 60 3.98 -4.68 1.16
CA ALA A 60 3.28 -4.31 2.39
C ALA A 60 3.08 -5.50 3.34
N HIS A 61 2.89 -6.71 2.82
CA HIS A 61 2.81 -7.92 3.63
C HIS A 61 4.14 -8.19 4.35
N HIS A 62 5.28 -8.12 3.66
CA HIS A 62 6.60 -8.31 4.28
C HIS A 62 6.91 -7.25 5.35
N VAL A 63 6.60 -5.99 5.06
CA VAL A 63 6.79 -4.89 6.02
C VAL A 63 5.90 -5.07 7.26
N ARG A 64 4.63 -5.47 7.10
CA ARG A 64 3.74 -5.79 8.23
C ARG A 64 4.23 -7.00 9.03
N ALA A 65 4.76 -8.02 8.36
CA ALA A 65 5.29 -9.20 9.03
C ALA A 65 6.49 -8.87 9.93
N ALA A 66 7.24 -7.81 9.60
CA ALA A 66 8.29 -7.25 10.45
C ALA A 66 7.78 -6.31 11.56
N GLY A 67 6.46 -6.14 11.71
CA GLY A 67 5.84 -5.32 12.76
C GLY A 67 5.80 -3.83 12.46
N ILE A 68 6.10 -3.41 11.23
CA ILE A 68 6.04 -2.00 10.82
C ILE A 68 4.64 -1.69 10.29
N ASP A 69 4.02 -0.60 10.78
CA ASP A 69 2.74 -0.14 10.27
C ASP A 69 2.92 0.54 8.91
N ILE A 70 2.18 0.05 7.90
CA ILE A 70 2.15 0.61 6.55
C ILE A 70 1.60 2.05 6.56
N GLY A 71 0.74 2.39 7.52
CA GLY A 71 0.24 3.76 7.70
C GLY A 71 1.35 4.79 7.90
N GLU A 72 2.50 4.39 8.46
CA GLU A 72 3.66 5.27 8.68
C GLU A 72 4.50 5.47 7.41
N LEU A 73 4.48 4.51 6.49
CA LEU A 73 5.24 4.55 5.23
C LEU A 73 4.43 5.09 4.05
N VAL A 74 3.10 5.15 4.19
CA VAL A 74 2.20 5.61 3.13
C VAL A 74 1.71 7.03 3.44
N PRO A 75 1.78 7.97 2.48
CA PRO A 75 1.19 9.31 2.62
C PRO A 75 -0.29 9.27 3.05
N ARG A 76 -0.68 10.15 3.98
CA ARG A 76 -2.03 10.19 4.56
C ARG A 76 -3.15 10.28 3.51
N ASP A 77 -2.93 10.98 2.41
CA ASP A 77 -3.92 11.14 1.33
C ASP A 77 -4.29 9.80 0.66
N LEU A 78 -3.44 8.78 0.82
CA LEU A 78 -3.64 7.44 0.27
C LEU A 78 -4.25 6.45 1.26
N HIS A 79 -4.37 6.80 2.55
CA HIS A 79 -4.85 5.86 3.59
C HIS A 79 -6.26 5.33 3.31
N ARG A 80 -7.14 6.15 2.74
CA ARG A 80 -8.51 5.75 2.34
C ARG A 80 -8.56 4.57 1.36
N HIS A 81 -7.47 4.33 0.63
CA HIS A 81 -7.36 3.29 -0.39
C HIS A 81 -6.70 2.01 0.16
N LEU A 82 -6.19 2.04 1.39
CA LEU A 82 -5.59 0.89 2.07
C LEU A 82 -6.63 0.07 2.87
N GLN A 83 -7.82 0.61 3.09
CA GLN A 83 -8.86 -0.09 3.84
C GLN A 83 -9.37 -1.29 3.03
N PRO A 84 -9.52 -2.48 3.66
CA PRO A 84 -10.20 -3.60 3.02
C PRO A 84 -11.61 -3.16 2.58
N PRO A 85 -12.11 -3.64 1.43
CA PRO A 85 -13.52 -3.44 1.10
C PRO A 85 -14.36 -3.98 2.26
N GLN A 86 -15.15 -3.10 2.89
CA GLN A 86 -16.07 -3.51 3.94
C GLN A 86 -17.02 -4.56 3.36
N PRO A 87 -17.20 -5.72 4.03
CA PRO A 87 -18.19 -6.68 3.59
C PRO A 87 -19.56 -6.00 3.60
N SER A 88 -20.25 -6.04 2.45
CA SER A 88 -21.61 -5.52 2.33
C SER A 88 -22.52 -6.21 3.36
N PRO A 89 -23.39 -5.49 4.09
CA PRO A 89 -24.29 -6.08 5.09
C PRO A 89 -25.26 -7.18 4.58
N GLN A 90 -25.33 -7.40 3.27
CA GLN A 90 -26.29 -8.32 2.64
C GLN A 90 -25.92 -9.81 2.76
N ALA A 91 -24.69 -10.17 3.16
CA ALA A 91 -24.30 -11.58 3.30
C ALA A 91 -24.85 -12.28 4.56
N HIS A 92 -25.52 -11.56 5.47
CA HIS A 92 -26.03 -12.10 6.74
C HIS A 92 -27.54 -12.41 6.75
N GLN A 93 -28.28 -12.19 5.66
CA GLN A 93 -29.75 -12.34 5.67
C GLN A 93 -30.29 -13.60 4.97
N THR A 94 -29.45 -14.56 4.56
CA THR A 94 -29.91 -15.78 3.86
C THR A 94 -29.78 -17.05 4.69
N ALA A 95 -30.17 -17.01 5.96
CA ALA A 95 -30.27 -18.23 6.78
C ALA A 95 -31.36 -18.10 7.86
N LEU A 96 -32.62 -17.96 7.44
CA LEU A 96 -33.74 -18.42 8.25
C LEU A 96 -34.58 -19.37 7.38
N PRO A 97 -34.69 -20.67 7.69
CA PRO A 97 -35.64 -21.53 7.01
C PRO A 97 -37.07 -21.12 7.41
N PRO A 98 -38.05 -21.17 6.49
CA PRO A 98 -39.46 -20.92 6.82
C PRO A 98 -40.03 -22.03 7.73
N PRO A 99 -41.14 -21.77 8.44
CA PRO A 99 -41.69 -22.65 9.47
C PRO A 99 -42.19 -24.01 8.96
#